data_AF-A0A453BMS0-F1
#
_entry.id   AF-A0A453BMS0-F1
#
_cell.length_a   1.000
_cell.length_b   1.000
_cell.length_c   1.000
_cell.angle_alpha   90.00
_cell.angle_beta   90.00
_cell.angle_gamma   90.00
#
_symmetry.space_group_name_H-M   'P 1'
#
loop_
_entity.id
_entity.type
_entity.pdbx_description
1 polymer ?
#
loop_
_entity_poly.entity_id
_entity_poly.type
_entity_poly.pdbx_seq_one_letter_code
_entity_poly.pdbx_strand_id
1 'polypeptide(L)'
;LPPQPLGGDRFVRFHKHDEGVGYRGTQGFRDGCLMFLGIPLGLRTTENIRAAVNTFGKFQHWVSDDPYLVLSIVFASFPEDI
;
A
#
# COMPACT_ATOMS: atom_id res chain seq x y z
N LEU A 1 25.07 14.19 6.38
CA LEU A 1 26.19 15.15 6.21
C LEU A 1 26.09 16.26 7.26
N PRO A 2 27.18 16.91 7.67
CA PRO A 2 27.12 18.09 8.53
C PRO A 2 26.28 19.20 7.86
N PRO A 3 25.57 20.06 8.63
CA PRO A 3 24.77 21.14 8.06
C PRO A 3 25.63 22.08 7.19
N GLN A 4 25.14 22.41 6.00
CA GLN A 4 25.81 23.35 5.10
C GLN A 4 25.22 24.76 5.23
N PRO A 5 26.05 25.80 5.37
CA PRO A 5 25.58 27.17 5.55
C PRO A 5 25.01 27.75 4.26
N LEU A 6 23.86 28.43 4.36
CA LEU A 6 23.21 29.17 3.26
C LEU A 6 23.26 30.71 3.47
N GLY A 7 23.94 31.15 4.54
CA GLY A 7 24.04 32.56 4.93
C GLY A 7 22.81 33.08 5.70
N GLY A 8 23.05 34.09 6.54
CA GLY A 8 22.00 34.69 7.39
C GLY A 8 21.43 33.73 8.43
N ASP A 9 22.30 32.93 9.07
CA ASP A 9 21.93 31.92 10.09
C ASP A 9 21.04 30.77 9.58
N ARG A 10 20.97 30.58 8.26
CA ARG A 10 20.25 29.48 7.63
C ARG A 10 21.20 28.35 7.26
N PHE A 11 20.75 27.12 7.47
CA PHE A 11 21.50 25.92 7.16
C PHE A 11 20.60 24.90 6.43
N VAL A 12 21.20 24.12 5.53
CA VAL A 12 20.57 22.93 4.94
C VAL A 12 21.23 21.67 5.50
N ARG A 13 20.41 20.69 5.84
CA ARG A 13 20.89 19.36 6.25
C ARG A 13 20.39 18.34 5.23
N PHE A 14 21.33 17.60 4.65
CA PHE A 14 21.01 16.46 3.80
C PHE A 14 21.00 15.19 4.65
N HIS A 15 19.81 14.61 4.77
CA HIS A 15 19.62 13.24 5.22
C HIS A 15 19.73 12.32 4.02
N LYS A 16 20.26 11.10 4.20
CA LYS A 16 20.04 10.08 3.18
C LYS A 16 18.54 9.88 3.04
N HIS A 17 18.09 9.60 1.82
CA HIS A 17 16.67 9.32 1.54
C HIS A 17 16.14 8.20 2.45
N ASP A 18 17.03 7.25 2.71
CA ASP A 18 16.94 6.07 3.55
C ASP A 18 17.10 6.33 5.05
N GLU A 19 17.22 7.59 5.48
CA GLU A 19 17.34 8.01 6.89
C GLU A 19 16.47 9.27 7.20
N GLY A 20 15.59 9.66 6.27
CA GLY A 20 14.74 10.85 6.40
C GLY A 20 13.52 10.63 7.29
N VAL A 21 12.84 11.71 7.70
CA VAL A 21 11.60 11.67 8.51
C VAL A 21 10.44 10.95 7.78
N GLY A 22 10.57 10.72 6.47
CA GLY A 22 9.66 9.90 5.66
C GLY A 22 10.21 8.51 5.30
N TYR A 23 11.36 8.09 5.85
CA TYR A 23 11.92 6.78 5.58
C TYR A 23 11.03 5.70 6.18
N ARG A 24 10.45 4.88 5.30
CA ARG A 24 9.70 3.67 5.67
C ARG A 24 10.67 2.50 5.77
N GLY A 25 11.48 2.51 6.83
CA GLY A 25 12.50 1.50 7.10
C GLY A 25 11.99 0.22 7.78
N THR A 26 10.75 -0.17 7.56
CA THR A 26 10.18 -1.39 8.15
C THR A 26 10.01 -2.42 7.06
N GLN A 27 10.90 -3.43 7.04
CA GLN A 27 10.62 -4.74 6.42
C GLN A 27 9.28 -5.24 6.95
N GLY A 28 8.24 -5.01 6.16
CA GLY A 28 6.87 -5.25 6.55
C GLY A 28 6.02 -5.12 5.30
N PHE A 29 4.99 -5.95 5.20
CA PHE A 29 4.14 -5.89 4.04
C PHE A 29 3.57 -4.47 3.87
N ARG A 30 3.58 -3.94 2.64
CA ARG A 30 2.88 -2.68 2.36
C ARG A 30 1.39 -2.99 2.37
N ASP A 31 0.66 -2.49 3.34
CA ASP A 31 -0.79 -2.54 3.33
C ASP A 31 -1.33 -1.55 2.29
N GLY A 32 -2.25 -2.01 1.45
CA GLY A 32 -2.81 -1.24 0.36
C GLY A 32 -4.24 -1.64 0.02
N CYS A 33 -4.87 -0.77 -0.76
CA CYS A 33 -6.24 -0.90 -1.21
C CYS A 33 -6.27 -1.18 -2.72
N LEU A 34 -6.99 -2.22 -3.12
CA LEU A 34 -7.22 -2.63 -4.50
C LEU A 34 -8.67 -2.37 -4.88
N MET A 35 -8.89 -1.93 -6.12
CA MET A 35 -10.21 -1.85 -6.72
C MET A 35 -10.30 -2.86 -7.85
N PHE A 36 -11.12 -3.90 -7.66
CA PHE A 36 -11.46 -4.81 -8.76
C PHE A 36 -12.73 -4.34 -9.45
N LEU A 37 -12.67 -4.28 -10.78
CA LEU A 37 -13.78 -3.91 -11.65
C LEU A 37 -14.20 -5.12 -12.47
N GLY A 38 -15.50 -5.28 -12.69
CA GLY A 38 -16.03 -6.31 -13.58
C GLY A 38 -15.92 -7.75 -13.08
N ILE A 39 -15.79 -7.98 -11.76
CA ILE A 39 -15.91 -9.33 -11.20
C ILE A 39 -17.34 -9.82 -11.44
N PRO A 40 -17.55 -10.97 -12.11
CA PRO A 40 -18.89 -11.53 -12.28
C PRO A 40 -19.57 -11.76 -10.93
N LEU A 41 -20.87 -11.46 -10.81
CA LEU A 41 -21.61 -11.51 -9.54
C LEU A 41 -21.46 -12.86 -8.81
N GLY A 42 -21.53 -13.98 -9.55
CA GLY A 42 -21.35 -15.33 -8.97
C GLY A 42 -19.92 -15.62 -8.48
N LEU A 43 -18.93 -14.85 -8.92
CA LEU A 43 -17.54 -14.96 -8.49
C LEU A 43 -17.18 -13.93 -7.40
N ARG A 44 -18.06 -12.99 -7.08
CA ARG A 44 -17.84 -11.94 -6.08
C ARG A 44 -18.06 -12.47 -4.65
N THR A 45 -17.29 -13.50 -4.30
CA THR A 45 -17.30 -14.14 -2.97
C THR A 45 -15.97 -13.90 -2.26
N THR A 46 -15.97 -13.96 -0.93
CA THR A 46 -14.75 -13.81 -0.14
C THR A 46 -13.70 -14.84 -0.53
N GLU A 47 -14.09 -16.07 -0.83
CA GLU A 47 -13.19 -17.18 -1.21
C GLU A 47 -12.49 -16.88 -2.54
N ASN A 48 -13.24 -16.45 -3.55
CA ASN A 48 -12.70 -16.16 -4.87
C ASN A 48 -11.81 -14.90 -4.85
N ILE A 49 -12.25 -13.84 -4.15
CA ILE A 49 -11.47 -12.61 -4.02
C ILE A 49 -10.17 -12.88 -3.25
N ARG A 50 -10.24 -13.63 -2.15
CA ARG A 50 -9.06 -14.06 -1.39
C ARG A 50 -8.11 -14.87 -2.25
N ALA A 51 -8.62 -15.85 -3.00
CA ALA A 51 -7.81 -16.67 -3.88
C ALA A 51 -7.08 -15.83 -4.94
N ALA A 52 -7.77 -14.85 -5.55
CA ALA A 52 -7.16 -13.94 -6.52
C ALA A 52 -6.06 -13.07 -5.90
N VAL A 53 -6.35 -12.40 -4.78
CA VAL A 53 -5.39 -11.51 -4.11
C VAL A 53 -4.16 -12.27 -3.62
N ASN A 54 -4.33 -13.49 -3.12
CA ASN A 54 -3.23 -14.30 -2.61
C ASN A 54 -2.20 -14.73 -3.68
N THR A 55 -2.47 -14.48 -4.97
CA THR A 55 -1.49 -14.73 -6.04
C THR A 55 -0.39 -13.67 -6.11
N PHE A 56 -0.63 -12.46 -5.59
CA PHE A 56 0.32 -11.33 -5.66
C PHE A 56 0.43 -10.55 -4.34
N GLY A 57 -0.32 -10.92 -3.30
CA GLY A 57 -0.28 -10.32 -1.98
C GLY A 57 -0.87 -11.25 -0.93
N LYS A 58 -1.27 -10.69 0.21
CA LYS A 58 -1.97 -11.38 1.29
C LYS A 58 -3.28 -10.66 1.55
N PHE A 59 -4.39 -11.34 1.27
CA PHE A 59 -5.73 -10.82 1.51
C PHE A 59 -5.96 -10.53 2.99
N GLN A 60 -6.57 -9.38 3.30
CA GLN A 60 -7.01 -9.03 4.65
C GLN A 60 -8.54 -9.11 4.74
N HIS A 61 -9.23 -8.24 4.01
CA HIS A 61 -10.68 -8.16 3.97
C HIS A 61 -11.13 -7.39 2.72
N TRP A 62 -12.44 -7.36 2.46
CA TRP A 62 -13.03 -6.60 1.37
C TRP A 62 -14.41 -6.06 1.76
N VAL A 63 -14.87 -5.04 1.06
CA VAL A 63 -16.19 -4.43 1.29
C VAL A 63 -17.26 -5.25 0.56
N SER A 64 -17.84 -6.23 1.26
CA SER A 64 -18.90 -7.09 0.72
C SER A 64 -20.20 -6.33 0.49
N ASP A 65 -20.52 -5.41 1.40
CA ASP A 65 -21.82 -4.75 1.52
C ASP A 65 -21.97 -3.53 0.59
N ASP A 66 -21.27 -3.55 -0.55
CA ASP A 66 -21.44 -2.52 -1.58
C ASP A 66 -22.81 -2.69 -2.26
N PRO A 67 -23.76 -1.77 -2.06
CA PRO A 67 -25.12 -1.89 -2.60
C PRO A 67 -25.16 -1.77 -4.13
N TYR A 68 -24.12 -1.23 -4.75
CA TYR A 68 -24.10 -0.99 -6.20
C TYR A 68 -23.48 -2.16 -6.97
N LEU A 69 -22.71 -3.03 -6.30
CA LEU A 69 -22.04 -4.18 -6.92
C LEU A 69 -21.17 -3.82 -8.15
N VAL A 70 -20.80 -2.54 -8.30
CA VAL A 70 -20.06 -2.02 -9.46
C VAL A 70 -18.56 -2.33 -9.34
N LEU A 71 -18.06 -2.37 -8.11
CA LEU A 71 -16.65 -2.54 -7.81
C LEU A 71 -16.47 -3.39 -6.54
N SER A 72 -15.27 -3.92 -6.34
CA SER A 72 -14.91 -4.61 -5.10
C SER A 72 -13.66 -3.94 -4.53
N ILE A 73 -13.82 -3.26 -3.39
CA ILE A 73 -12.71 -2.68 -2.64
C ILE A 73 -12.12 -3.76 -1.75
N VAL A 74 -10.82 -4.02 -1.92
CA VAL A 74 -10.11 -5.09 -1.22
C VAL A 74 -8.87 -4.53 -0.54
N PHE A 75 -8.67 -4.91 0.71
CA PHE A 75 -7.50 -4.55 1.49
C PHE A 75 -6.54 -5.74 1.54
N ALA A 76 -5.29 -5.48 1.20
CA ALA A 76 -4.28 -6.51 1.05
C ALA A 76 -2.90 -5.99 1.47
N SER A 77 -2.06 -6.92 1.88
CA SER A 77 -0.66 -6.71 2.23
C SER A 77 0.21 -7.20 1.07
N PHE A 78 1.18 -6.41 0.60
CA PHE A 78 2.06 -6.78 -0.52
C PHE A 78 3.49 -7.04 -0.03
N PRO A 79 4.21 -8.00 -0.62
CA PRO A 79 5.65 -8.11 -0.39
C PRO A 79 6.32 -6.81 -0.84
N GLU A 80 7.34 -6.35 -0.10
CA GLU A 80 8.21 -5.29 -0.59
C GLU A 80 9.07 -5.83 -1.74
N ASP A 81 9.27 -5.01 -2.78
CA ASP A 81 10.20 -5.34 -3.86
C ASP A 81 11.62 -5.52 -3.26
N ILE A 82 12.30 -6.61 -3.62
CA ILE A 82 13.69 -6.92 -3.21
C ILE A 82 14.65 -5.97 -3.92
#